data_AF-A0AAN0MI85-F1
#
_entry.id   AF-A0AAN0MI85-F1
#
_cell.length_a   1.000
_cell.length_b   1.000
_cell.length_c   1.000
_cell.angle_alpha   90.00
_cell.angle_beta   90.00
_cell.angle_gamma   90.00
#
_symmetry.space_group_name_H-M   'P 1'
#
loop_
_entity.id
_entity.type
_entity.pdbx_description
1 polymer ?
#
loop_
_entity_poly.entity_id
_entity_poly.type
_entity_poly.pdbx_seq_one_letter_code
_entity_poly.pdbx_strand_id
1 'polypeptide(L)'
;MDASPTLRNKKDLIENFVDSVSIDGAIDEEWQAFIAAKRKAELETIIRDENLRADEARAFVKTAFRDGTLRTSGTAITKVLPPTSRFSHTGGHGEKKQRVVAKLSAFFERFFGLSSELGLG
;
A
#
# COMPACT_ATOMS: atom_id res chain seq x y z
N MET A 1 -40.25 -31.57 3.86
CA MET A 1 -40.52 -30.22 4.35
C MET A 1 -39.25 -29.73 5.03
N ASP A 2 -38.39 -28.84 4.51
CA ASP A 2 -38.34 -28.12 3.25
C ASP A 2 -36.88 -27.67 3.09
N ALA A 3 -36.18 -28.19 2.09
CA ALA A 3 -34.99 -27.54 1.57
C ALA A 3 -35.14 -27.56 0.06
N SER A 4 -35.88 -26.58 -0.43
CA SER A 4 -36.08 -26.32 -1.86
C SER A 4 -34.71 -26.36 -2.58
N PRO A 5 -34.51 -27.24 -3.58
CA PRO A 5 -33.23 -27.37 -4.31
C PRO A 5 -32.73 -26.05 -4.94
N THR A 6 -33.66 -25.12 -5.16
CA THR A 6 -33.45 -23.76 -5.64
C THR A 6 -32.65 -22.85 -4.71
N LEU A 7 -32.59 -23.14 -3.40
CA LEU A 7 -31.79 -22.37 -2.45
C LEU A 7 -30.32 -22.83 -2.41
N ARG A 8 -30.05 -24.13 -2.66
CA ARG A 8 -28.67 -24.63 -2.84
C ARG A 8 -28.06 -24.07 -4.12
N ASN A 9 -28.81 -24.09 -5.22
CA ASN A 9 -28.31 -23.66 -6.53
C ASN A 9 -27.93 -22.17 -6.58
N LYS A 10 -28.62 -21.30 -5.83
CA LYS A 10 -28.24 -19.88 -5.72
C LYS A 10 -27.02 -19.67 -4.82
N LYS A 11 -26.86 -20.48 -3.78
CA LYS A 11 -25.69 -20.40 -2.90
C LYS A 11 -24.43 -20.86 -3.62
N ASP A 12 -24.51 -21.97 -4.34
CA ASP A 12 -23.41 -22.47 -5.18
C ASP A 12 -23.07 -21.47 -6.30
N LEU A 13 -24.05 -20.75 -6.87
CA LEU A 13 -23.77 -19.71 -7.87
C LEU A 13 -23.07 -18.48 -7.29
N ILE A 14 -23.37 -18.11 -6.05
CA ILE A 14 -22.73 -16.97 -5.38
C ILE A 14 -21.34 -17.36 -4.89
N GLU A 15 -21.16 -18.56 -4.36
CA GLU A 15 -19.84 -19.11 -4.01
C GLU A 15 -18.96 -19.25 -5.26
N ASN A 16 -19.49 -19.77 -6.38
CA ASN A 16 -18.77 -19.78 -7.66
C ASN A 16 -18.51 -18.39 -8.24
N PHE A 17 -19.32 -17.37 -7.94
CA PHE A 17 -19.07 -15.99 -8.41
C PHE A 17 -17.95 -15.31 -7.60
N VAL A 18 -17.94 -15.52 -6.29
CA VAL A 18 -16.87 -15.05 -5.39
C VAL A 18 -15.56 -15.80 -5.66
N ASP A 19 -15.62 -17.10 -5.92
CA ASP A 19 -14.46 -17.89 -6.34
C ASP A 19 -14.05 -17.61 -7.80
N SER A 20 -14.96 -17.15 -8.67
CA SER A 20 -14.63 -16.75 -10.05
C SER A 20 -13.84 -15.44 -10.14
N VAL A 21 -13.79 -14.65 -9.07
CA VAL A 21 -12.88 -13.51 -8.95
C VAL A 21 -11.43 -13.97 -8.69
N SER A 22 -11.21 -15.27 -8.46
CA SER A 22 -9.89 -15.92 -8.34
C SER A 22 -9.56 -16.88 -9.49
N ILE A 23 -10.26 -16.82 -10.62
CA ILE A 23 -9.89 -17.58 -11.83
C ILE A 23 -8.91 -16.75 -12.67
N ASP A 24 -7.61 -16.98 -12.48
CA ASP A 24 -6.56 -17.05 -13.52
C ASP A 24 -5.22 -16.66 -12.89
N GLY A 25 -4.32 -17.62 -12.65
CA GLY A 25 -2.95 -17.32 -12.24
C GLY A 25 -2.22 -16.33 -13.18
N ALA A 26 -2.67 -16.19 -14.43
CA ALA A 26 -2.21 -15.17 -15.37
C ALA A 26 -2.77 -13.76 -15.07
N ILE A 27 -4.05 -13.65 -14.69
CA ILE A 27 -4.66 -12.38 -14.25
C ILE A 27 -4.05 -11.97 -12.92
N ASP A 28 -3.76 -12.91 -12.02
CA ASP A 28 -3.05 -12.64 -10.77
C ASP A 28 -1.64 -12.08 -11.02
N GLU A 29 -0.84 -12.66 -11.92
CA GLU A 29 0.49 -12.16 -12.26
C GLU A 29 0.45 -10.78 -12.94
N GLU A 30 -0.42 -10.59 -13.92
CA GLU A 30 -0.61 -9.29 -14.59
C GLU A 30 -1.12 -8.22 -13.62
N TRP A 31 -2.03 -8.60 -12.72
CA TRP A 31 -2.53 -7.74 -11.67
C TRP A 31 -1.45 -7.40 -10.65
N GLN A 32 -0.67 -8.38 -10.18
CA GLN A 32 0.47 -8.14 -9.30
C GLN A 32 1.51 -7.22 -9.97
N ALA A 33 1.79 -7.43 -11.26
CA ALA A 33 2.68 -6.57 -12.03
C ALA A 33 2.14 -5.15 -12.16
N PHE A 34 0.83 -5.00 -12.42
CA PHE A 34 0.15 -3.71 -12.47
C PHE A 34 0.21 -2.98 -11.12
N ILE A 35 -0.14 -3.67 -10.03
CA ILE A 35 -0.07 -3.12 -8.67
C ILE A 35 1.37 -2.74 -8.31
N ALA A 36 2.35 -3.58 -8.64
CA ALA A 36 3.76 -3.27 -8.42
C ALA A 36 4.22 -2.03 -9.20
N ALA A 37 3.80 -1.91 -10.47
CA ALA A 37 4.11 -0.75 -11.31
C ALA A 37 3.44 0.53 -10.78
N LYS A 38 2.17 0.47 -10.39
CA LYS A 38 1.44 1.59 -9.78
C LYS A 38 2.06 2.01 -8.45
N ARG A 39 2.35 1.04 -7.58
CA ARG A 39 3.03 1.28 -6.30
C ARG A 39 4.37 1.98 -6.50
N LYS A 40 5.17 1.53 -7.48
CA LYS A 40 6.43 2.18 -7.81
C LYS A 40 6.21 3.62 -8.29
N ALA A 41 5.33 3.84 -9.25
CA ALA A 41 5.07 5.18 -9.80
C ALA A 41 4.56 6.18 -8.75
N GLU A 42 3.68 5.74 -7.86
CA GLU A 42 3.13 6.60 -6.80
C GLU A 42 4.19 6.91 -5.73
N LEU A 43 5.02 5.94 -5.36
CA LEU A 43 6.14 6.19 -4.45
C LEU A 43 7.14 7.19 -5.04
N GLU A 44 7.51 7.06 -6.31
CA GLU A 44 8.41 8.01 -6.99
C GLU A 44 7.79 9.42 -7.04
N THR A 45 6.47 9.52 -7.20
CA THR A 45 5.76 10.80 -7.13
C THR A 45 5.88 11.42 -5.74
N ILE A 46 5.66 10.66 -4.66
CA ILE A 46 5.84 11.15 -3.29
C ILE A 46 7.29 11.58 -3.03
N ILE A 47 8.26 10.79 -3.49
CA ILE A 47 9.70 11.09 -3.36
C ILE A 47 10.02 12.43 -4.03
N ARG A 48 9.57 12.64 -5.26
CA ARG A 48 9.82 13.88 -6.00
C ARG A 48 9.12 15.07 -5.34
N ASP A 49 7.83 14.96 -5.06
CA ASP A 49 7.00 16.07 -4.58
C ASP A 49 7.43 16.55 -3.19
N GLU A 50 7.91 15.63 -2.34
CA GLU A 50 8.41 15.96 -1.00
C GLU A 50 9.94 16.10 -0.96
N ASN A 51 10.64 15.93 -2.08
CA ASN A 51 12.10 15.90 -2.18
C ASN A 51 12.73 14.96 -1.13
N LEU A 52 12.24 13.72 -1.08
CA LEU A 52 12.71 12.70 -0.15
C LEU A 52 14.05 12.11 -0.61
N ARG A 53 14.78 11.53 0.33
CA ARG A 53 15.93 10.69 0.02
C ARG A 53 15.42 9.38 -0.57
N ALA A 54 15.63 9.20 -1.88
CA ALA A 54 14.95 8.18 -2.67
C ALA A 54 15.22 6.75 -2.19
N ASP A 55 16.48 6.41 -1.91
CA ASP A 55 16.86 5.05 -1.54
C ASP A 55 16.33 4.69 -0.14
N GLU A 56 16.37 5.65 0.78
CA GLU A 56 15.85 5.53 2.13
C GLU A 56 14.33 5.44 2.13
N ALA A 57 13.64 6.20 1.29
CA ALA A 57 12.19 6.10 1.10
C ALA A 57 11.78 4.71 0.59
N ARG A 58 12.47 4.21 -0.44
CA ARG A 58 12.25 2.86 -0.99
C ARG A 58 12.50 1.77 0.05
N ALA A 59 13.60 1.86 0.80
CA ALA A 59 13.93 0.91 1.86
C ALA A 59 12.91 0.96 3.01
N PHE A 60 12.46 2.14 3.39
CA PHE A 60 11.47 2.36 4.45
C PHE A 60 10.14 1.71 4.08
N VAL A 61 9.65 1.98 2.87
CA VAL A 61 8.42 1.38 2.35
C VAL A 61 8.54 -0.12 2.21
N LYS A 62 9.65 -0.64 1.64
CA LYS A 62 9.89 -2.09 1.52
C LYS A 62 9.84 -2.79 2.89
N THR A 63 10.42 -2.17 3.91
CA THR A 63 10.40 -2.68 5.28
C THR A 63 8.97 -2.69 5.83
N ALA A 64 8.19 -1.64 5.58
CA ALA A 64 6.80 -1.56 6.03
C ALA A 64 5.90 -2.64 5.42
N PHE A 65 6.03 -2.90 4.11
CA PHE A 65 5.29 -4.00 3.45
C PHE A 65 5.69 -5.37 3.98
N ARG A 66 6.98 -5.60 4.21
CA ARG A 66 7.47 -6.85 4.79
C ARG A 66 6.95 -7.07 6.21
N ASP A 67 6.95 -6.02 7.03
CA ASP A 67 6.58 -6.10 8.44
C ASP A 67 5.05 -5.95 8.65
N GLY A 68 4.28 -5.66 7.59
CA GLY A 68 2.84 -5.38 7.65
C GLY A 68 2.48 -4.09 8.39
N THR A 69 3.45 -3.21 8.67
CA THR A 69 3.22 -1.99 9.45
C THR A 69 4.17 -0.87 9.04
N LEU A 70 3.61 0.33 8.87
CA LEU A 70 4.38 1.54 8.63
C LEU A 70 4.85 2.14 9.97
N ARG A 71 6.12 1.94 10.31
CA ARG A 71 6.72 2.53 11.53
C ARG A 71 6.99 4.02 11.34
N THR A 72 5.98 4.85 11.63
CA THR A 72 6.05 6.32 11.57
C THR A 72 6.70 6.93 12.83
N SER A 73 6.81 6.14 13.90
CA SER A 73 7.54 6.49 15.13
C SER A 73 9.04 6.16 15.02
N GLY A 74 9.87 6.95 15.72
CA GLY A 74 11.33 6.77 15.74
C GLY A 74 12.10 7.47 14.62
N THR A 75 13.35 7.04 14.40
CA THR A 75 14.34 7.69 13.52
C THR A 75 14.36 7.14 12.09
N ALA A 76 13.55 6.12 11.79
CA ALA A 76 13.48 5.55 10.44
C ALA A 76 12.93 6.58 9.44
N ILE A 77 11.80 7.20 9.76
CA ILE A 77 11.19 8.25 8.94
C ILE A 77 12.09 9.49 8.82
N THR A 78 12.90 9.81 9.83
CA THR A 78 13.81 10.96 9.76
C THR A 78 14.94 10.75 8.76
N LYS A 79 15.32 9.50 8.47
CA LYS A 79 16.32 9.17 7.43
C LYS A 79 15.76 9.34 6.01
N VAL A 80 14.44 9.30 5.84
CA VAL A 80 13.75 9.50 4.56
C VAL A 80 13.68 10.97 4.18
N LEU A 81 13.61 11.85 5.19
CA LEU A 81 13.55 13.29 4.97
C LEU A 81 14.89 13.84 4.47
N PRO A 82 14.87 14.86 3.59
CA PRO A 82 16.09 15.55 3.22
C PRO A 82 16.66 16.30 4.42
N PRO A 83 17.99 16.55 4.44
CA PRO A 83 18.60 17.41 5.45
C PRO A 83 17.93 18.79 5.39
N THR A 84 17.15 19.09 6.42
CA THR A 84 16.42 20.36 6.53
C THR A 84 17.23 21.29 7.40
N SER A 85 17.45 22.51 6.93
CA SER A 85 18.03 23.56 7.75
C SER A 85 17.11 23.83 8.94
N ARG A 86 17.66 23.81 10.16
CA ARG A 86 16.92 24.13 11.39
C ARG A 86 16.37 25.57 11.42
N PHE A 87 16.71 26.38 10.42
CA PHE A 87 16.37 27.80 10.32
C PHE A 87 15.47 28.13 9.12
N SER A 88 14.88 27.16 8.42
CA SER A 88 14.01 27.47 7.27
C SER A 88 12.67 28.08 7.71
N HIS A 89 12.29 29.22 7.13
CA HIS A 89 11.00 29.91 7.36
C HIS A 89 9.78 29.18 6.78
N THR A 90 9.97 28.13 5.98
CA THR A 90 8.93 27.43 5.21
C THR A 90 8.46 26.14 5.88
N GLY A 91 8.01 26.22 7.13
CA GLY A 91 7.55 25.05 7.89
C GLY A 91 8.72 24.17 8.32
N GLY A 92 8.88 24.00 9.64
CA GLY A 92 10.03 23.28 10.18
C GLY A 92 10.09 21.80 9.77
N HIS A 93 11.18 21.14 10.15
CA HIS A 93 11.35 19.69 10.01
C HIS A 93 10.14 18.89 10.54
N GLY A 94 9.44 19.39 11.57
CA GLY A 94 8.24 18.78 12.13
C GLY A 94 7.04 18.72 11.17
N GLU A 95 6.70 19.83 10.52
CA GLU A 95 5.57 19.89 9.58
C GLU A 95 5.83 19.07 8.33
N LYS A 96 7.06 19.13 7.80
CA LYS A 96 7.47 18.28 6.68
C LYS A 96 7.39 16.80 7.05
N LYS A 97 7.86 16.43 8.25
CA LYS A 97 7.74 15.06 8.76
C LYS A 97 6.27 14.61 8.80
N GLN A 98 5.37 15.43 9.35
CA GLN A 98 3.94 15.08 9.44
C GLN A 98 3.32 14.88 8.06
N ARG A 99 3.60 15.79 7.11
CA ARG A 99 3.10 15.69 5.73
C ARG A 99 3.58 14.42 5.02
N VAL A 100 4.88 14.12 5.14
CA VAL A 100 5.47 12.91 4.55
C VAL A 100 4.91 11.65 5.19
N VAL A 101 4.73 11.65 6.52
CA VAL A 101 4.07 10.54 7.24
C VAL A 101 2.66 10.32 6.71
N ALA A 102 1.85 11.37 6.60
CA ALA A 102 0.47 11.24 6.11
C ALA A 102 0.41 10.68 4.69
N LYS A 103 1.28 11.16 3.78
CA LYS A 103 1.37 10.65 2.40
C LYS A 103 1.79 9.19 2.36
N LEU A 104 2.82 8.80 3.11
CA LEU A 104 3.32 7.43 3.13
C LEU A 104 2.34 6.47 3.82
N SER A 105 1.59 6.92 4.84
CA SER A 105 0.52 6.16 5.48
C SER A 105 -0.61 5.88 4.51
N ALA A 106 -1.13 6.90 3.82
CA ALA A 106 -2.20 6.73 2.83
C ALA A 106 -1.77 5.79 1.69
N PHE A 107 -0.52 5.95 1.22
CA PHE A 107 0.08 5.06 0.25
C PHE A 107 0.17 3.61 0.77
N PHE A 108 0.65 3.41 1.99
CA PHE A 108 0.78 2.08 2.58
C PHE A 108 -0.58 1.41 2.74
N GLU A 109 -1.57 2.09 3.32
CA GLU A 109 -2.93 1.55 3.52
C GLU A 109 -3.58 1.16 2.20
N ARG A 110 -3.47 2.01 1.17
CA ARG A 110 -4.00 1.74 -0.17
C ARG A 110 -3.46 0.45 -0.76
N PHE A 111 -2.14 0.26 -0.73
CA PHE A 111 -1.52 -0.89 -1.40
C PHE A 111 -1.43 -2.13 -0.51
N PHE A 112 -1.42 -1.99 0.81
CA PHE A 112 -1.47 -3.11 1.74
C PHE A 112 -2.87 -3.73 1.79
N GLY A 113 -3.92 -2.89 1.77
CA GLY A 113 -5.31 -3.36 1.67
C GLY A 113 -5.58 -4.16 0.39
N LEU A 114 -5.05 -3.70 -0.75
CA LEU A 114 -5.17 -4.41 -2.03
C LEU A 114 -4.43 -5.76 -2.08
N SER A 115 -3.36 -5.93 -1.30
CA SER A 115 -2.70 -7.24 -1.14
C SER A 115 -3.44 -8.16 -0.17
N SER A 116 -4.09 -7.61 0.85
CA SER A 116 -4.83 -8.36 1.86
C SER A 116 -6.21 -8.83 1.38
N GLU A 117 -6.90 -8.04 0.55
CA GLU A 117 -8.23 -8.36 0.01
C GLU A 117 -8.19 -9.52 -1.01
N LEU A 118 -7.00 -9.82 -1.55
CA LEU A 118 -6.73 -10.94 -2.46
C LEU A 118 -6.13 -12.17 -1.76
N GLY A 119 -5.98 -12.16 -0.43
CA GLY A 119 -5.45 -13.31 0.31
C GLY A 119 -3.98 -13.64 0.07
N LEU A 120 -3.17 -12.67 -0.41
CA LEU A 120 -1.76 -12.87 -0.77
C LEU A 120 -0.78 -12.51 0.36
N GLY A 121 -1.20 -12.70 1.61
CA GLY A 121 -0.44 -12.41 2.83
C GLY A 121 0.57 -13.47 3.21
#